data_AF-A0A3A4AA91-F1
#
_entry.id   AF-A0A3A4AA91-F1
#
_cell.length_a   1.000
_cell.length_b   1.000
_cell.length_c   1.000
_cell.angle_alpha   90.00
_cell.angle_beta   90.00
_cell.angle_gamma   90.00
#
_symmetry.space_group_name_H-M   'P 1'
#
loop_
_entity.id
_entity.type
_entity.pdbx_description
1 polymer ?
#
loop_
_entity_poly.entity_id
_entity_poly.type
_entity_poly.pdbx_seq_one_letter_code
_entity_poly.pdbx_strand_id
1 'polypeptide(L)'
;MSVSIPPGATVTIRLGSPTGRLRLTELRLRPPEVDEHAVELFTRHSCRLLACALQERTGWPLTILYPHHAPPGCTWRYHVGVRTPDGRFLDINGAADLADVERAWSAMYGVRVATHTVSVIEGLMAFLGGQTGDPAAWWRDDCGGHTLDMLDMYADALLARRLTLAPA
;
A
#
# COMPACT_ATOMS: atom_id res chain seq x y z
N MET A 1 5.44 -11.44 22.49
CA MET A 1 6.03 -10.21 23.06
C MET A 1 6.09 -9.21 21.92
N SER A 2 5.24 -8.18 21.92
CA SER A 2 5.34 -7.11 20.92
C SER A 2 6.44 -6.14 21.35
N VAL A 3 7.40 -5.87 20.47
CA VAL A 3 8.46 -4.89 20.69
C VAL A 3 8.08 -3.67 19.88
N SER A 4 7.52 -2.67 20.57
CA SER A 4 7.12 -1.40 19.97
C SER A 4 8.35 -0.67 19.42
N ILE A 5 8.26 -0.21 18.17
CA ILE A 5 9.26 0.64 17.53
C ILE A 5 9.16 2.05 18.14
N PRO A 6 10.24 2.60 18.74
CA PRO A 6 10.22 3.96 19.26
C PRO A 6 9.95 4.97 18.13
N PRO A 7 9.16 6.04 18.36
CA PRO A 7 8.98 7.10 17.37
C PRO A 7 10.33 7.67 16.90
N GLY A 8 10.52 7.78 15.59
CA GLY A 8 11.76 8.28 14.98
C GLY A 8 12.92 7.27 14.95
N ALA A 9 12.75 6.06 15.47
CA ALA A 9 13.73 5.00 15.29
C ALA A 9 13.86 4.64 13.80
N THR A 10 15.09 4.39 13.36
CA THR A 10 15.33 3.87 12.00
C THR A 10 15.13 2.36 11.99
N VAL A 11 14.24 1.90 11.12
CA VAL A 11 13.97 0.49 10.87
C VAL A 11 14.60 0.11 9.53
N THR A 12 15.44 -0.93 9.52
CA THR A 12 16.03 -1.46 8.30
C THR A 12 15.25 -2.68 7.82
N ILE A 13 14.70 -2.60 6.61
CA ILE A 13 14.01 -3.70 5.94
C ILE A 13 14.93 -4.27 4.86
N ARG A 14 15.13 -5.59 4.90
CA ARG A 14 15.86 -6.33 3.88
C ARG A 14 14.87 -7.14 3.04
N LEU A 15 14.86 -6.89 1.75
CA LEU A 15 13.99 -7.56 0.79
C LEU A 15 14.75 -8.71 0.13
N GLY A 16 14.04 -9.81 -0.14
CA GLY A 16 14.59 -10.93 -0.93
C GLY A 16 14.77 -10.59 -2.42
N SER A 17 14.22 -9.46 -2.88
CA SER A 17 14.32 -8.98 -4.26
C SER A 17 14.35 -7.44 -4.30
N PRO A 18 14.96 -6.82 -5.32
CA PRO A 18 15.05 -5.38 -5.41
C PRO A 18 13.67 -4.73 -5.64
N THR A 19 13.47 -3.53 -5.08
CA THR A 19 12.27 -2.72 -5.36
C THR A 19 12.17 -2.30 -6.83
N GLY A 20 11.01 -1.76 -7.21
CA GLY A 20 10.72 -1.42 -8.60
C GLY A 20 11.61 -0.30 -9.17
N ARG A 21 11.55 0.90 -8.58
CA ARG A 21 12.13 2.12 -9.17
C ARG A 21 13.57 2.34 -8.73
N LEU A 22 13.85 2.26 -7.43
CA LEU A 22 15.19 2.46 -6.87
C LEU A 22 16.05 1.19 -6.86
N ARG A 23 15.44 0.02 -7.13
CA ARG A 23 16.14 -1.28 -7.16
C ARG A 23 16.84 -1.61 -5.84
N LEU A 24 16.28 -1.14 -4.72
CA LEU A 24 16.85 -1.34 -3.39
C LEU A 24 16.51 -2.72 -2.84
N THR A 25 17.48 -3.37 -2.22
CA THR A 25 17.27 -4.59 -1.41
C THR A 25 17.33 -4.30 0.09
N GLU A 26 17.80 -3.12 0.48
CA GLU A 26 17.80 -2.62 1.85
C GLU A 26 17.13 -1.24 1.87
N LEU A 27 16.11 -1.08 2.71
CA LEU A 27 15.41 0.19 2.93
C LEU A 27 15.54 0.60 4.38
N ARG A 28 15.76 1.90 4.60
CA ARG A 28 15.83 2.52 5.93
C ARG A 28 14.62 3.42 6.09
N LEU A 29 13.74 3.07 7.01
CA LEU A 29 12.49 3.77 7.27
C LEU A 29 12.55 4.47 8.62
N ARG A 30 11.87 5.60 8.75
CA ARG A 30 11.70 6.31 10.03
C ARG A 30 10.22 6.50 10.32
N PRO A 31 9.49 5.46 10.74
CA PRO A 31 8.04 5.56 10.88
C PRO A 31 7.65 6.69 11.87
N PRO A 32 6.63 7.50 11.56
CA PRO A 32 5.75 7.44 10.38
C PRO A 32 6.13 8.41 9.23
N GLU A 33 7.40 8.82 9.12
CA GLU A 33 7.88 9.74 8.09
C GLU A 33 7.73 9.15 6.69
N VAL A 34 6.93 9.81 5.84
CA VAL A 34 6.80 9.46 4.43
C VAL A 34 7.98 10.06 3.66
N ASP A 35 9.12 9.36 3.69
CA ASP A 35 10.31 9.67 2.91
C ASP A 35 10.39 8.82 1.62
N GLU A 36 11.47 9.00 0.86
CA GLU A 36 11.65 8.29 -0.42
C GLU A 36 11.67 6.75 -0.26
N HIS A 37 12.21 6.24 0.86
CA HIS A 37 12.24 4.81 1.11
C HIS A 37 10.86 4.26 1.46
N ALA A 38 10.06 5.02 2.22
CA ALA A 38 8.67 4.66 2.50
C ALA A 38 7.84 4.63 1.22
N VAL A 39 7.96 5.67 0.39
CA VAL A 39 7.28 5.73 -0.93
C VAL A 39 7.71 4.58 -1.81
N GLU A 40 9.00 4.26 -1.87
CA GLU A 40 9.51 3.15 -2.66
C GLU A 40 8.94 1.81 -2.18
N LEU A 41 8.99 1.53 -0.88
CA LEU A 41 8.47 0.29 -0.31
C LEU A 41 6.98 0.13 -0.60
N PHE A 42 6.18 1.13 -0.24
CA PHE A 42 4.73 1.05 -0.27
C PHE A 42 4.12 1.35 -1.64
N THR A 43 4.88 1.84 -2.62
CA THR A 43 4.41 1.94 -4.00
C THR A 43 4.86 0.75 -4.85
N ARG A 44 6.00 0.11 -4.53
CA ARG A 44 6.63 -0.86 -5.44
C ARG A 44 6.70 -2.30 -4.92
N HIS A 45 6.46 -2.55 -3.64
CA HIS A 45 6.65 -3.89 -3.07
C HIS A 45 5.55 -4.29 -2.08
N SER A 46 5.25 -3.43 -1.11
CA SER A 46 4.40 -3.74 0.04
C SER A 46 3.12 -2.89 0.09
N CYS A 47 2.64 -2.39 -1.04
CA CYS A 47 1.42 -1.57 -1.14
C CYS A 47 0.21 -2.26 -0.50
N ARG A 48 0.02 -3.56 -0.78
CA ARG A 48 -1.08 -4.37 -0.25
C ARG A 48 -1.11 -4.37 1.29
N LEU A 49 0.05 -4.40 1.94
CA LEU A 49 0.13 -4.53 3.40
C LEU A 49 -0.32 -3.23 4.08
N LEU A 50 0.11 -2.08 3.55
CA LEU A 50 -0.36 -0.78 4.02
C LEU A 50 -1.85 -0.58 3.73
N ALA A 51 -2.33 -1.02 2.57
CA ALA A 51 -3.75 -0.95 2.24
C ALA A 51 -4.61 -1.82 3.18
N CYS A 52 -4.14 -3.02 3.56
CA CYS A 52 -4.80 -3.84 4.58
C CYS A 52 -4.87 -3.12 5.93
N ALA A 53 -3.75 -2.56 6.41
CA ALA A 53 -3.71 -1.83 7.67
C ALA A 53 -4.68 -0.61 7.67
N LEU A 54 -4.76 0.11 6.55
CA LEU A 54 -5.74 1.19 6.35
C LEU A 54 -7.18 0.67 6.37
N GLN A 55 -7.47 -0.43 5.67
CA GLN A 55 -8.83 -0.97 5.60
C GLN A 55 -9.30 -1.47 6.96
N GLU A 56 -8.48 -2.19 7.73
CA GLU A 56 -8.89 -2.67 9.05
C GLU A 56 -9.21 -1.54 10.04
N ARG A 57 -8.51 -0.41 9.94
CA ARG A 57 -8.74 0.76 10.79
C ARG A 57 -10.01 1.52 10.42
N THR A 58 -10.46 1.43 9.17
CA THR A 58 -11.46 2.34 8.62
C THR A 58 -12.71 1.65 8.09
N GLY A 59 -12.63 0.36 7.78
CA GLY A 59 -13.61 -0.38 6.98
C GLY A 59 -13.72 0.10 5.53
N TRP A 60 -12.80 0.93 5.05
CA TRP A 60 -12.91 1.50 3.70
C TRP A 60 -12.57 0.48 2.61
N PRO A 61 -13.31 0.45 1.49
CA PRO A 61 -13.04 -0.50 0.41
C PRO A 61 -11.60 -0.38 -0.13
N LEU A 62 -10.99 -1.52 -0.46
CA LEU A 62 -9.70 -1.57 -1.13
C LEU A 62 -9.89 -1.30 -2.62
N THR A 63 -9.03 -0.46 -3.20
CA THR A 63 -8.99 -0.21 -4.64
C THR A 63 -7.68 -0.72 -5.21
N ILE A 64 -7.78 -1.55 -6.23
CA ILE A 64 -6.68 -2.21 -6.91
C ILE A 64 -6.53 -1.57 -8.28
N LEU A 65 -5.37 -0.98 -8.53
CA LEU A 65 -4.93 -0.48 -9.83
C LEU A 65 -4.11 -1.58 -10.50
N TYR A 66 -4.40 -1.91 -11.75
CA TYR A 66 -3.67 -2.96 -12.48
C TYR A 66 -3.63 -2.65 -13.98
N PRO A 67 -2.67 -3.18 -14.75
CA PRO A 67 -2.65 -3.02 -16.20
C PRO A 67 -3.85 -3.76 -16.81
N HIS A 68 -4.70 -3.06 -17.56
CA HIS A 68 -5.84 -3.66 -18.26
C HIS A 68 -5.39 -4.76 -19.24
N HIS A 69 -4.29 -4.47 -19.94
CA HIS A 69 -3.52 -5.43 -20.71
C HIS A 69 -2.04 -5.21 -20.41
N ALA A 70 -1.36 -6.22 -19.86
CA ALA A 70 0.07 -6.16 -19.63
C ALA A 70 0.81 -6.51 -20.95
N PRO A 71 1.53 -5.56 -21.58
CA PRO A 71 2.34 -5.89 -22.74
C PRO A 71 3.49 -6.84 -22.34
N PRO A 72 4.05 -7.60 -23.29
CA PRO A 72 5.24 -8.41 -23.04
C PRO A 72 6.35 -7.57 -22.38
N GLY A 73 6.90 -8.08 -21.27
CA GLY A 73 7.94 -7.38 -20.51
C GLY A 73 7.42 -6.37 -19.47
N CYS A 74 6.12 -6.13 -19.37
CA CYS A 74 5.56 -5.35 -18.27
C CYS A 74 5.74 -6.09 -16.94
N THR A 75 6.56 -5.54 -16.06
CA THR A 75 6.84 -6.10 -14.73
C THR A 75 5.89 -5.57 -13.66
N TRP A 76 5.15 -4.51 -13.95
CA TRP A 76 4.15 -3.96 -13.03
C TRP A 76 2.88 -4.80 -13.05
N ARG A 77 2.45 -5.24 -11.87
CA ARG A 77 1.29 -6.12 -11.72
C ARG A 77 0.08 -5.42 -11.12
N TYR A 78 0.29 -4.64 -10.08
CA TYR A 78 -0.78 -3.91 -9.41
C TYR A 78 -0.25 -2.84 -8.45
N HIS A 79 -1.14 -1.99 -7.97
CA HIS A 79 -0.99 -1.14 -6.78
C HIS A 79 -2.28 -1.16 -5.98
N VAL A 80 -2.20 -1.05 -4.67
CA VAL A 80 -3.37 -1.12 -3.79
C VAL A 80 -3.37 0.06 -2.84
N GLY A 81 -4.55 0.68 -2.68
CA GLY A 81 -4.86 1.67 -1.65
C GLY A 81 -6.30 1.47 -1.17
N VAL A 82 -6.81 2.40 -0.39
CA VAL A 82 -8.21 2.41 0.06
C VAL A 82 -9.01 3.53 -0.60
N ARG A 83 -10.31 3.32 -0.78
CA ARG A 83 -11.25 4.32 -1.26
C ARG A 83 -11.92 5.00 -0.07
N THR A 84 -11.56 6.25 0.13
CA THR A 84 -12.09 7.10 1.18
C THR A 84 -13.59 7.39 0.97
N PRO A 85 -14.34 7.85 2.01
CA PRO A 85 -15.78 8.12 1.91
C PRO A 85 -16.15 9.23 0.92
N ASP A 86 -15.25 10.19 0.69
CA ASP A 86 -15.37 11.23 -0.35
C ASP A 86 -14.94 10.73 -1.73
N GLY A 87 -14.68 9.43 -1.88
CA GLY A 87 -14.42 8.77 -3.15
C GLY A 87 -12.96 8.82 -3.63
N ARG A 88 -12.07 9.51 -2.89
CA ARG A 88 -10.64 9.63 -3.23
C ARG A 88 -9.87 8.34 -2.95
N PHE A 89 -8.80 8.11 -3.70
CA PHE A 89 -7.85 7.03 -3.49
C PHE A 89 -6.79 7.47 -2.48
N LEU A 90 -6.58 6.69 -1.43
CA LEU A 90 -5.56 6.93 -0.40
C LEU A 90 -4.52 5.81 -0.42
N ASP A 91 -3.26 6.20 -0.62
CA ASP A 91 -2.08 5.34 -0.47
C ASP A 91 -0.95 6.08 0.29
N ILE A 92 0.30 5.59 0.19
CA ILE A 92 1.46 6.22 0.82
C ILE A 92 1.71 7.67 0.36
N ASN A 93 1.28 8.04 -0.84
CA ASN A 93 1.43 9.40 -1.39
C ASN A 93 0.33 10.36 -0.91
N GLY A 94 -0.64 9.87 -0.13
CA GLY A 94 -1.78 10.65 0.35
C GLY A 94 -3.03 10.45 -0.49
N ALA A 95 -4.03 11.32 -0.28
CA ALA A 95 -5.33 11.21 -0.93
C ALA A 95 -5.37 11.96 -2.28
N ALA A 96 -5.72 11.26 -3.35
CA ALA A 96 -5.82 11.81 -4.71
C ALA A 96 -7.13 11.39 -5.39
N ASP A 97 -7.54 12.14 -6.41
CA ASP A 97 -8.63 11.71 -7.28
C ASP A 97 -8.23 10.42 -8.03
N LEU A 98 -9.14 9.45 -8.10
CA LEU A 98 -8.82 8.15 -8.67
C LEU A 98 -8.48 8.25 -10.17
N ALA A 99 -9.15 9.13 -10.93
CA ALA A 99 -8.87 9.31 -12.34
C ALA A 99 -7.49 9.95 -12.54
N ASP A 100 -7.05 10.83 -11.65
CA ASP A 100 -5.70 11.42 -11.69
C ASP A 100 -4.63 10.35 -11.43
N VAL A 101 -4.88 9.47 -10.46
CA VAL A 101 -4.01 8.32 -10.17
C VAL A 101 -3.95 7.38 -11.38
N GLU A 102 -5.09 6.99 -11.96
CA GLU A 102 -5.13 6.14 -13.16
C GLU A 102 -4.34 6.74 -14.33
N ARG A 103 -4.46 8.05 -14.57
CA ARG A 103 -3.69 8.76 -15.61
C ARG A 103 -2.19 8.76 -15.31
N ALA A 104 -1.79 9.06 -14.08
CA ALA A 104 -0.39 9.08 -13.67
C ALA A 104 0.27 7.70 -13.82
N TRP A 105 -0.41 6.64 -13.37
CA TRP A 105 0.09 5.27 -13.51
C TRP A 105 0.11 4.81 -14.97
N SER A 106 -0.91 5.19 -15.76
CA SER A 106 -0.93 4.86 -17.20
C SER A 106 0.25 5.49 -17.94
N ALA A 107 0.54 6.77 -17.66
CA ALA A 107 1.67 7.48 -18.24
C ALA A 107 3.01 6.90 -17.79
N MET A 108 3.14 6.55 -16.51
CA MET A 108 4.36 5.98 -15.94
C MET A 108 4.75 4.64 -16.58
N TYR A 109 3.78 3.80 -16.90
CA TYR A 109 4.01 2.44 -17.39
C TYR A 109 3.76 2.25 -18.88
N GLY A 110 3.24 3.27 -19.58
CA GLY A 110 2.88 3.16 -21.00
C GLY A 110 1.78 2.13 -21.25
N VAL A 111 0.89 1.92 -20.28
CA VAL A 111 -0.22 0.95 -20.36
C VAL A 111 -1.52 1.61 -19.91
N ARG A 112 -2.66 1.09 -20.37
CA ARG A 112 -3.95 1.48 -19.79
C ARG A 112 -4.09 0.85 -18.42
N VAL A 113 -4.31 1.67 -17.40
CA VAL A 113 -4.67 1.20 -16.05
C VAL A 113 -6.18 0.93 -15.98
N ALA A 114 -6.54 -0.14 -15.30
CA ALA A 114 -7.90 -0.46 -14.87
C ALA A 114 -7.95 -0.51 -13.34
N THR A 115 -9.16 -0.33 -12.80
CA THR A 115 -9.42 -0.37 -11.37
C THR A 115 -10.41 -1.47 -11.01
N HIS A 116 -10.19 -2.10 -9.87
CA HIS A 116 -11.10 -3.06 -9.26
C HIS A 116 -11.25 -2.71 -7.78
N THR A 117 -12.47 -2.62 -7.29
CA THR A 117 -12.74 -2.31 -5.88
C THR A 117 -13.33 -3.53 -5.18
N VAL A 118 -12.81 -3.83 -3.99
CA VAL A 118 -13.28 -4.91 -3.13
C VAL A 118 -13.55 -4.37 -1.74
N SER A 119 -14.64 -4.80 -1.11
CA SER A 119 -15.06 -4.23 0.18
C SER A 119 -14.23 -4.73 1.37
N VAL A 120 -13.54 -5.86 1.24
CA VAL A 120 -12.85 -6.55 2.34
C VAL A 120 -11.55 -7.22 1.85
N ILE A 121 -10.64 -7.57 2.77
CA ILE A 121 -9.31 -8.16 2.48
C ILE A 121 -9.45 -9.48 1.70
N GLU A 122 -10.51 -10.25 1.95
CA GLU A 122 -10.85 -11.48 1.24
C GLU A 122 -10.94 -11.27 -0.27
N GLY A 123 -11.53 -10.16 -0.69
CA GLY A 123 -11.64 -9.82 -2.11
C GLY A 123 -10.28 -9.48 -2.72
N LEU A 124 -9.39 -8.85 -1.96
CA LEU A 124 -8.02 -8.58 -2.40
C LEU A 124 -7.23 -9.90 -2.54
N MET A 125 -7.35 -10.81 -1.59
CA MET A 125 -6.73 -12.13 -1.68
C MET A 125 -7.22 -12.93 -2.89
N ALA A 126 -8.53 -12.91 -3.13
CA ALA A 126 -9.12 -13.55 -4.30
C ALA A 126 -8.58 -12.93 -5.61
N PHE A 127 -8.47 -11.61 -5.68
CA PHE A 127 -7.88 -10.91 -6.83
C PHE A 127 -6.42 -11.31 -7.07
N LEU A 128 -5.63 -11.45 -6.00
CA LEU A 128 -4.21 -11.81 -6.09
C LEU A 128 -3.98 -13.31 -6.40
N GLY A 129 -5.04 -14.11 -6.54
CA GLY A 129 -4.96 -15.54 -6.82
C GLY A 129 -4.46 -16.37 -5.64
N GLY A 130 -4.56 -15.84 -4.41
CA GLY A 130 -4.20 -16.57 -3.19
C GLY A 130 -5.15 -17.75 -2.94
N GLN A 131 -4.60 -18.92 -2.55
CA GLN A 131 -5.41 -20.05 -2.11
C GLN A 131 -5.72 -19.98 -0.61
N THR A 132 -6.93 -20.44 -0.29
CA THR A 132 -7.57 -20.66 1.02
C THR A 132 -6.66 -20.65 2.25
N GLY A 133 -6.91 -19.68 3.13
CA GLY A 133 -6.40 -19.52 4.50
C GLY A 133 -7.25 -18.47 5.22
N ASP A 134 -7.05 -18.23 6.52
CA ASP A 134 -7.74 -17.14 7.23
C ASP A 134 -7.30 -15.79 6.63
N PRO A 135 -8.21 -15.06 5.96
CA PRO A 135 -7.85 -13.84 5.24
C PRO A 135 -7.36 -12.72 6.16
N ALA A 136 -7.85 -12.69 7.39
CA ALA A 136 -7.40 -11.74 8.41
C ALA A 136 -5.98 -12.07 8.91
N ALA A 137 -5.59 -13.34 8.90
CA ALA A 137 -4.27 -13.79 9.33
C ALA A 137 -3.23 -13.66 8.21
N TRP A 138 -3.59 -13.93 6.95
CA TRP A 138 -2.63 -14.05 5.85
C TRP A 138 -1.66 -12.87 5.72
N TRP A 139 -2.20 -11.65 5.66
CA TRP A 139 -1.35 -10.47 5.45
C TRP A 139 -0.53 -10.14 6.71
N ARG A 140 -1.01 -10.53 7.91
CA ARG A 140 -0.28 -10.38 9.16
C ARG A 140 0.84 -11.41 9.29
N ASP A 141 0.61 -12.65 8.87
CA ASP A 141 1.62 -13.70 8.86
C ASP A 141 2.75 -13.38 7.87
N ASP A 142 2.42 -12.70 6.76
CA ASP A 142 3.39 -12.16 5.79
C ASP A 142 4.20 -10.98 6.38
N CYS A 143 3.63 -10.29 7.37
CA CYS A 143 4.26 -9.20 8.12
C CYS A 143 4.87 -9.73 9.42
N GLY A 144 6.11 -10.25 9.39
CA GLY A 144 6.81 -10.58 10.64
C GLY A 144 6.69 -9.44 11.67
N GLY A 145 6.49 -9.75 12.96
CA GLY A 145 5.84 -8.86 13.95
C GLY A 145 6.23 -7.37 13.98
N HIS A 146 7.50 -7.01 13.80
CA HIS A 146 7.92 -5.59 13.75
C HIS A 146 7.38 -4.81 12.54
N THR A 147 7.00 -5.51 11.47
CA THR A 147 6.42 -4.94 10.26
C THR A 147 5.00 -4.45 10.53
N LEU A 148 4.25 -5.09 11.43
CA LEU A 148 2.89 -4.69 11.77
C LEU A 148 2.84 -3.35 12.49
N ASP A 149 3.63 -3.18 13.55
CA ASP A 149 3.70 -1.90 14.29
C ASP A 149 4.07 -0.73 13.35
N MET A 150 5.00 -0.97 12.43
CA MET A 150 5.37 0.02 11.43
C MET A 150 4.21 0.37 10.48
N LEU A 151 3.49 -0.64 9.97
CA LEU A 151 2.34 -0.42 9.07
C LEU A 151 1.25 0.40 9.76
N ASP A 152 0.98 0.08 11.03
CA ASP A 152 0.06 0.81 11.88
C ASP A 152 0.45 2.28 12.04
N MET A 153 1.72 2.57 12.33
CA MET A 153 2.22 3.94 12.43
C MET A 153 2.03 4.75 11.14
N TYR A 154 2.29 4.14 9.96
CA TYR A 154 2.07 4.81 8.68
C TYR A 154 0.58 5.02 8.40
N ALA A 155 -0.26 4.02 8.67
CA ALA A 155 -1.70 4.13 8.49
C ALA A 155 -2.27 5.28 9.35
N ASP A 156 -1.90 5.34 10.63
CA ASP A 156 -2.34 6.38 11.55
C ASP A 156 -1.90 7.78 11.09
N ALA A 157 -0.66 7.92 10.61
CA ALA A 157 -0.16 9.20 10.10
C ALA A 157 -0.87 9.65 8.80
N LEU A 158 -1.18 8.72 7.89
CA LEU A 158 -1.94 9.03 6.67
C LEU A 158 -3.37 9.47 7.00
N LEU A 159 -4.03 8.79 7.93
CA LEU A 159 -5.37 9.15 8.38
C LEU A 159 -5.39 10.51 9.08
N ALA A 160 -4.42 10.78 9.96
CA ALA A 160 -4.27 12.07 10.64
C ALA A 160 -4.08 13.22 9.63
N ARG A 161 -3.18 13.04 8.64
CA ARG A 161 -2.94 14.03 7.57
C ARG A 161 -4.20 14.30 6.74
N ARG A 162 -4.99 13.26 6.43
CA ARG A 162 -6.25 13.44 5.70
C ARG A 162 -7.23 14.29 6.49
N LEU A 163 -7.38 14.05 7.79
CA LEU A 163 -8.28 14.82 8.65
C LEU A 163 -7.87 16.30 8.73
N THR A 164 -6.58 16.61 8.68
CA THR A 164 -6.10 18.01 8.68
C THR A 164 -6.30 18.74 7.35
N LEU A 165 -6.50 18.03 6.24
CA LEU A 165 -6.62 18.60 4.89
C LEU A 165 -8.05 18.60 4.35
N ALA A 166 -9.00 18.01 5.06
CA ALA A 166 -10.41 18.11 4.71
C ALA A 166 -10.90 19.55 4.94
N PRO A 167 -11.57 20.20 3.98
CA PRO A 167 -12.23 21.47 4.25
C PRO A 167 -13.28 21.27 5.35
N ALA A 168 -13.30 22.19 6.32
CA ALA A 168 -14.24 22.20 7.43
C ALA A 168 -15.69 22.36 6.97
#